data_AF-A0A161YMJ1-F1
#
_entry.id   AF-A0A161YMJ1-F1
#
_cell.length_a   1.000
_cell.length_b   1.000
_cell.length_c   1.000
_cell.angle_alpha   90.00
_cell.angle_beta   90.00
_cell.angle_gamma   90.00
#
_symmetry.space_group_name_H-M   'P 1'
#
loop_
_entity.id
_entity.type
_entity.pdbx_description
1 polymer ?
#
loop_
_entity_poly.entity_id
_entity_poly.type
_entity_poly.pdbx_seq_one_letter_code
_entity_poly.pdbx_strand_id
1 'polypeptide(L)'
;MATKPIPFDVGCVKTLTSVEAERKSSNQHEFQGVAALKIMFGEKKVKVNAIFSIRGEDEEHSAILTWYDARENNERRSPEYRLYFQSTPVMDSAKKGDTIIIGKRDNQFYCELIKDSSSGVQHSHGWKSLK
;
A
#
# COMPACT_ATOMS: atom_id res chain seq x y z
N MET A 1 -8.01 -16.46 20.72
CA MET A 1 -9.13 -16.73 19.79
C MET A 1 -8.75 -16.19 18.43
N ALA A 2 -9.14 -16.83 17.33
CA ALA A 2 -8.89 -16.28 16.00
C ALA A 2 -9.73 -15.00 15.81
N THR A 3 -9.07 -13.90 15.43
CA THR A 3 -9.78 -12.69 14.98
C THR A 3 -10.52 -12.99 13.68
N LYS A 4 -11.69 -12.37 13.48
CA LYS A 4 -12.50 -12.57 12.27
C LYS A 4 -11.70 -12.16 11.03
N PRO A 5 -11.52 -13.04 10.02
CA PRO A 5 -10.81 -12.66 8.80
C PRO A 5 -11.64 -11.65 8.00
N ILE A 6 -10.94 -10.75 7.29
CA ILE A 6 -11.55 -9.82 6.33
C ILE A 6 -11.29 -10.40 4.93
N PRO A 7 -12.32 -10.90 4.22
CA PRO A 7 -12.18 -11.28 2.82
C PRO A 7 -12.00 -10.04 1.94
N PHE A 8 -11.06 -10.10 1.00
CA PHE A 8 -10.87 -9.08 -0.03
C PHE A 8 -11.22 -9.66 -1.39
N ASP A 9 -11.86 -8.85 -2.24
CA ASP A 9 -12.12 -9.17 -3.65
C ASP A 9 -10.81 -9.21 -4.44
N VAL A 10 -9.90 -8.29 -4.09
CA VAL A 10 -8.55 -8.20 -4.63
C VAL A 10 -7.63 -7.65 -3.54
N GLY A 11 -6.42 -8.19 -3.46
CA GLY A 11 -5.42 -7.80 -2.47
C GLY A 11 -4.03 -7.72 -3.08
N CYS A 12 -3.20 -6.85 -2.51
CA CYS A 12 -1.79 -6.71 -2.80
C CYS A 12 -1.02 -6.72 -1.49
N VAL A 13 0.03 -7.52 -1.41
CA VAL A 13 0.98 -7.52 -0.31
C VAL A 13 2.28 -6.94 -0.83
N LYS A 14 2.83 -5.96 -0.11
CA LYS A 14 4.03 -5.26 -0.54
C LYS A 14 4.94 -4.94 0.64
N THR A 15 6.21 -5.32 0.51
CA THR A 15 7.27 -4.87 1.41
C THR A 15 7.68 -3.45 1.04
N LEU A 16 7.73 -2.57 2.04
CA LEU A 16 8.04 -1.16 1.86
C LEU A 16 9.53 -0.94 1.64
N THR A 17 9.84 -0.18 0.61
CA THR A 17 11.19 0.36 0.41
C THR A 17 11.42 1.57 1.33
N SER A 18 12.67 2.03 1.46
CA SER A 18 12.97 3.22 2.26
C SER A 18 12.26 4.48 1.74
N VAL A 19 12.03 4.58 0.43
CA VAL A 19 11.37 5.75 -0.18
C VAL A 19 9.86 5.78 0.12
N GLU A 20 9.27 4.61 0.33
CA GLU A 20 7.83 4.47 0.58
C GLU A 20 7.48 4.55 2.08
N ALA A 21 8.43 4.18 2.95
CA ALA A 21 8.25 4.18 4.40
C ALA A 21 8.83 5.43 5.09
N GLU A 22 10.04 5.87 4.71
CA GLU A 22 10.73 6.94 5.43
C GLU A 22 10.44 8.30 4.80
N ARG A 23 9.79 9.18 5.57
CA ARG A 23 9.61 10.58 5.16
C ARG A 23 10.95 11.31 5.18
N LYS A 24 11.64 11.31 4.05
CA LYS A 24 12.81 12.18 3.83
C LYS A 24 12.42 13.57 3.34
N SER A 25 11.20 13.74 2.83
CA SER A 25 10.58 15.02 2.48
C SER A 25 9.06 14.92 2.54
N SER A 26 8.37 16.06 2.70
CA SER A 26 6.89 16.16 2.75
C SER A 26 6.17 15.70 1.48
N ASN A 27 6.91 15.43 0.40
CA ASN A 27 6.36 15.05 -0.90
C ASN A 27 6.42 13.53 -1.13
N GLN A 28 6.94 12.74 -0.19
CA GLN A 28 7.07 11.28 -0.30
C GLN A 28 5.92 10.57 0.44
N HIS A 29 4.73 10.59 -0.18
CA HIS A 29 3.55 9.86 0.28
C HIS A 29 3.02 8.93 -0.80
N GLU A 30 3.90 8.17 -1.44
CA GLU A 30 3.56 7.41 -2.63
C GLU A 30 4.11 5.99 -2.55
N PHE A 31 3.24 5.02 -2.80
CA PHE A 31 3.69 3.68 -3.17
C PHE A 31 4.01 3.66 -4.66
N GLN A 32 5.09 2.98 -5.01
CA GLN A 32 5.44 2.71 -6.40
C GLN A 32 4.35 1.86 -7.06
N GLY A 33 3.92 2.27 -8.25
CA GLY A 33 2.94 1.52 -9.03
C GLY A 33 3.52 0.19 -9.52
N VAL A 34 3.25 -0.87 -8.76
CA VAL A 34 3.53 -2.25 -9.17
C VAL A 34 2.36 -2.83 -9.95
N ALA A 35 2.61 -3.90 -10.73
CA ALA A 35 1.59 -4.54 -11.56
C ALA A 35 0.33 -4.93 -10.76
N ALA A 36 0.49 -5.40 -9.52
CA ALA A 36 -0.63 -5.74 -8.64
C ALA A 36 -1.52 -4.53 -8.29
N LEU A 37 -0.94 -3.35 -8.06
CA LEU A 37 -1.71 -2.12 -7.84
C LEU A 37 -2.40 -1.68 -9.13
N LYS A 38 -1.74 -1.81 -10.29
CA LYS A 38 -2.38 -1.53 -11.58
C LYS A 38 -3.58 -2.44 -11.85
N ILE A 39 -3.49 -3.73 -11.50
CA ILE A 39 -4.63 -4.66 -11.60
C ILE A 39 -5.78 -4.21 -10.69
N MET A 40 -5.46 -3.73 -9.48
CA MET A 40 -6.44 -3.31 -8.48
C MET A 40 -7.15 -1.99 -8.82
N PHE A 41 -6.42 -1.00 -9.32
CA PHE A 41 -6.94 0.36 -9.56
C PHE A 41 -7.26 0.65 -11.04
N GLY A 42 -6.76 -0.17 -11.97
CA GLY A 42 -6.88 0.04 -13.41
C GLY A 42 -5.90 1.09 -13.96
N GLU A 43 -6.22 1.65 -15.12
CA GLU A 43 -5.34 2.61 -15.81
C GLU A 43 -5.76 4.07 -15.60
N LYS A 44 -7.00 4.30 -15.21
CA LYS A 44 -7.54 5.64 -15.03
C LYS A 44 -7.14 6.20 -13.67
N LYS A 45 -6.98 7.52 -13.61
CA LYS A 45 -6.85 8.22 -12.34
C LYS A 45 -8.08 7.98 -11.47
N VAL A 46 -7.88 7.52 -10.23
CA VAL A 46 -8.96 7.30 -9.28
C VAL A 46 -8.60 7.82 -7.90
N LYS A 47 -9.61 8.32 -7.19
CA LYS A 47 -9.51 8.83 -5.82
C LYS A 47 -10.51 8.06 -4.97
N VAL A 48 -10.03 7.37 -3.94
CA VAL A 48 -10.85 6.47 -3.11
C VAL A 48 -10.55 6.68 -1.63
N ASN A 49 -11.52 6.39 -0.77
CA ASN A 49 -11.30 6.33 0.67
C ASN A 49 -10.67 4.98 1.04
N ALA A 50 -9.75 5.01 2.00
CA ALA A 50 -9.14 3.83 2.58
C ALA A 50 -9.08 3.94 4.11
N ILE A 51 -9.17 2.80 4.78
CA ILE A 51 -8.93 2.68 6.21
C ILE A 51 -7.52 2.14 6.42
N PHE A 52 -6.70 2.85 7.19
CA PHE A 52 -5.36 2.44 7.58
C PHE A 52 -5.36 1.91 9.00
N SER A 53 -4.65 0.81 9.24
CA SER A 53 -4.44 0.25 10.57
C SER A 53 -3.06 -0.40 10.70
N ILE A 54 -2.62 -0.63 11.94
CA ILE A 54 -1.44 -1.44 12.25
C ILE A 54 -1.91 -2.77 12.80
N ARG A 55 -1.39 -3.88 12.26
CA ARG A 55 -1.73 -5.22 12.72
C ARG A 55 -1.37 -5.36 14.21
N GLY A 56 -2.39 -5.64 15.03
CA GLY A 56 -2.25 -5.82 16.48
C GLY A 56 -2.54 -4.56 17.30
N GLU A 57 -2.87 -3.45 16.64
CA GLU A 57 -3.38 -2.23 17.28
C GLU A 57 -4.88 -2.07 16.95
N ASP A 58 -5.64 -1.42 17.84
CA ASP A 58 -7.10 -1.24 17.68
C ASP A 58 -7.47 0.04 16.92
N GLU A 59 -6.50 0.91 16.64
CA GLU A 59 -6.72 2.20 16.00
C GLU A 59 -6.84 2.08 14.48
N GLU A 60 -7.85 2.75 13.92
CA GLU A 60 -8.09 2.87 12.49
C GLU A 60 -8.11 4.34 12.07
N HIS A 61 -7.52 4.63 10.91
CA HIS A 61 -7.43 5.99 10.38
C HIS A 61 -7.92 6.05 8.94
N SER A 62 -8.95 6.85 8.69
CA SER A 62 -9.45 7.12 7.35
C SER A 62 -8.52 8.07 6.59
N ALA A 63 -8.16 7.72 5.37
CA ALA A 63 -7.37 8.57 4.47
C ALA A 63 -7.75 8.34 3.02
N ILE A 64 -7.42 9.33 2.18
CA ILE A 64 -7.64 9.24 0.74
C ILE A 64 -6.42 8.62 0.06
N LEU A 65 -6.69 7.66 -0.82
CA LEU A 65 -5.75 7.16 -1.83
C LEU A 65 -6.03 7.83 -3.18
N THR A 66 -4.97 8.20 -3.90
CA THR A 66 -5.05 8.67 -5.29
C THR A 66 -4.12 7.85 -6.16
N TRP A 67 -4.70 7.04 -7.05
CA TRP A 67 -3.96 6.33 -8.09
C TRP A 67 -3.91 7.20 -9.34
N TYR A 68 -2.73 7.36 -9.92
CA TYR A 68 -2.55 8.20 -11.11
C TYR A 68 -1.29 7.80 -11.89
N ASP A 69 -1.22 8.21 -13.15
CA ASP A 69 0.01 8.19 -13.94
C ASP A 69 0.78 9.50 -13.72
N ALA A 70 1.96 9.43 -13.10
CA ALA A 70 2.80 10.60 -12.86
C ALA A 70 3.34 11.24 -14.16
N ARG A 71 3.15 10.58 -15.31
CA ARG A 71 3.55 11.03 -16.64
C ARG A 71 2.36 11.20 -17.59
N GLU A 72 1.13 11.32 -17.07
CA GLU A 72 -0.10 11.44 -17.87
C GLU A 72 -0.01 12.54 -18.95
N ASN A 73 0.71 13.64 -18.68
CA ASN A 73 0.89 14.75 -19.62
C ASN A 73 2.14 14.62 -20.53
N ASN A 74 2.79 13.47 -20.58
CA ASN A 74 4.01 13.27 -21.36
C ASN A 74 3.90 12.04 -22.28
N GLU A 75 3.32 12.27 -23.47
CA GLU A 75 3.07 11.24 -24.49
C GLU A 75 4.33 10.52 -24.99
N ARG A 76 5.53 11.09 -24.79
CA ARG A 76 6.80 10.47 -25.22
C ARG A 76 7.36 9.47 -24.22
N ARG A 77 6.77 9.36 -23.03
CA ARG A 77 7.26 8.48 -21.97
C ARG A 77 6.20 7.44 -21.62
N SER A 78 6.65 6.22 -21.35
CA SER A 78 5.75 5.18 -20.82
C SER A 78 5.18 5.62 -19.46
N PRO A 79 3.91 5.25 -19.17
CA PRO A 79 3.25 5.55 -17.91
C PRO A 79 4.08 5.19 -16.69
N GLU A 80 4.02 6.03 -15.67
CA GLU A 80 4.62 5.79 -14.37
C GLU A 80 3.54 5.90 -13.31
N TYR A 81 2.87 4.78 -13.04
CA TYR A 81 1.81 4.76 -12.06
C TYR A 81 2.33 4.92 -10.64
N ARG A 82 1.58 5.65 -9.81
CA ARG A 82 1.86 5.86 -8.40
C ARG A 82 0.56 5.86 -7.61
N LEU A 83 0.64 5.35 -6.38
CA LEU A 83 -0.46 5.38 -5.43
C LEU A 83 -0.12 6.36 -4.30
N TYR A 84 -0.62 7.59 -4.42
CA TYR A 84 -0.51 8.59 -3.37
C TYR A 84 -1.45 8.27 -2.21
N PHE A 85 -1.01 8.49 -0.98
CA PHE A 85 -1.83 8.40 0.23
C PHE A 85 -1.71 9.67 1.06
N GLN A 86 -2.77 10.06 1.77
CA GLN A 86 -2.64 11.14 2.76
C GLN A 86 -1.83 10.67 3.98
N SER A 87 -1.21 11.61 4.69
CA SER A 87 -0.50 11.31 5.94
C SER A 87 -1.43 10.63 6.95
N THR A 88 -0.99 9.51 7.51
CA THR A 88 -1.68 8.80 8.60
C THR A 88 -0.68 8.41 9.68
N PRO A 89 -1.09 8.32 10.97
CA PRO A 89 -0.25 7.80 12.05
C PRO A 89 0.34 6.41 11.74
N VAL A 90 -0.40 5.59 10.99
CA VAL A 90 0.05 4.27 10.50
C VAL A 90 1.30 4.42 9.64
N MET A 91 1.23 5.22 8.58
CA MET A 91 2.34 5.41 7.65
C MET A 91 3.45 6.30 8.23
N ASP A 92 3.16 7.12 9.25
CA ASP A 92 4.16 7.83 10.05
C ASP A 92 5.07 6.86 10.83
N SER A 93 4.53 5.71 11.25
CA SER A 93 5.26 4.71 12.01
C SER A 93 6.00 3.66 11.15
N ALA A 94 5.73 3.64 9.85
CA ALA A 94 6.25 2.65 8.92
C ALA A 94 7.76 2.79 8.71
N LYS A 95 8.44 1.66 8.56
CA LYS A 95 9.88 1.58 8.30
C LYS A 95 10.16 0.73 7.06
N LYS A 96 11.33 0.93 6.47
CA LYS A 96 11.84 0.04 5.43
C LYS A 96 11.80 -1.41 5.94
N GLY A 97 11.24 -2.31 5.14
CA GLY A 97 11.10 -3.74 5.49
C GLY A 97 9.74 -4.12 6.06
N ASP A 98 8.98 -3.15 6.59
CA ASP A 98 7.58 -3.40 6.97
C ASP A 98 6.76 -3.82 5.75
N THR A 99 5.69 -4.56 6.00
CA THR A 99 4.78 -5.01 4.94
C THR A 99 3.47 -4.26 5.03
N ILE A 100 3.00 -3.70 3.91
CA ILE A 100 1.65 -3.17 3.77
C ILE A 100 0.79 -4.16 2.98
N ILE A 101 -0.38 -4.48 3.51
CA ILE A 101 -1.44 -5.20 2.79
C ILE A 101 -2.46 -4.16 2.35
N ILE A 102 -2.72 -4.09 1.05
CA ILE A 102 -3.75 -3.23 0.46
C ILE A 102 -4.83 -4.15 -0.10
N GLY A 103 -6.03 -4.07 0.47
CA GLY A 103 -7.16 -4.91 0.10
C GLY A 103 -8.38 -4.08 -0.27
N LYS A 104 -9.14 -4.53 -1.27
CA LYS A 104 -10.45 -3.96 -1.63
C LYS A 104 -11.54 -4.95 -1.25
N ARG A 105 -12.58 -4.46 -0.57
CA ARG A 105 -13.81 -5.20 -0.28
C ARG A 105 -15.00 -4.25 -0.37
N ASP A 106 -16.04 -4.62 -1.12
CA ASP A 106 -17.30 -3.85 -1.19
C ASP A 106 -17.08 -2.36 -1.55
N ASN A 107 -16.13 -2.09 -2.46
CA ASN A 107 -15.64 -0.75 -2.85
C ASN A 107 -14.94 0.08 -1.77
N GLN A 108 -14.70 -0.48 -0.58
CA GLN A 108 -13.85 0.11 0.44
C GLN A 108 -12.43 -0.46 0.34
N PHE A 109 -11.43 0.40 0.51
CA PHE A 109 -10.04 -0.02 0.60
C PHE A 109 -9.57 -0.09 2.05
N TYR A 110 -8.70 -1.05 2.33
CA TYR A 110 -8.07 -1.27 3.62
C TYR A 110 -6.56 -1.37 3.40
N CYS A 111 -5.79 -0.68 4.24
CA CYS A 111 -4.33 -0.64 4.22
C CYS A 111 -3.82 -1.04 5.61
N GLU A 112 -3.37 -2.27 5.76
CA GLU A 112 -2.88 -2.77 7.05
C GLU A 112 -1.36 -2.89 7.04
N LEU A 113 -0.70 -2.22 7.98
CA LEU A 113 0.73 -2.29 8.18
C LEU A 113 1.09 -3.41 9.15
N ILE A 114 1.98 -4.29 8.72
CA ILE A 114 2.60 -5.33 9.52
C ILE A 114 4.06 -4.92 9.73
N LYS A 115 4.39 -4.56 10.96
CA LYS A 115 5.76 -4.15 11.33
C LYS A 115 6.69 -5.36 11.30
N ASP A 116 7.85 -5.21 10.67
CA ASP A 116 8.90 -6.21 10.69
C ASP A 116 9.62 -6.16 12.04
N SER A 117 9.24 -7.05 12.96
CA SER A 117 10.01 -7.27 14.18
C SER A 117 11.21 -8.13 13.81
N SER A 118 12.40 -7.56 13.91
CA SER A 118 13.70 -8.24 13.73
C SER A 118 13.99 -9.27 14.85
N SER A 119 13.04 -10.19 15.08
CA SER A 119 13.15 -11.35 15.95
C SER A 119 12.41 -12.55 15.35
N GLY A 120 12.80 -12.96 14.13
CA GLY A 120 12.61 -14.34 13.66
C GLY A 120 11.93 -14.54 12.31
N VAL A 121 11.40 -13.49 11.66
CA VAL A 121 10.86 -13.63 10.31
C VAL A 121 12.03 -13.60 9.32
N GLN A 122 12.53 -14.78 8.94
CA GLN A 122 13.40 -14.90 7.78
C GLN A 122 12.69 -14.25 6.59
N HIS A 123 13.38 -13.37 5.87
CA HIS A 123 12.90 -12.79 4.62
C HIS A 123 12.40 -13.91 3.69
N SER A 124 11.11 -14.22 3.73
CA SER A 124 10.50 -15.04 2.70
C SER A 124 10.69 -14.25 1.41
N HIS A 125 11.11 -14.91 0.34
CA HIS A 125 11.39 -14.26 -0.95
C HIS A 125 10.09 -13.79 -1.66
N GLY A 126 9.09 -13.35 -0.89
CA GLY A 126 7.71 -13.22 -1.29
C GLY A 126 7.12 -14.56 -1.71
N TRP A 127 5.79 -14.60 -1.82
CA TRP A 127 5.14 -15.63 -2.62
C TRP A 127 5.53 -15.38 -4.07
N LYS A 128 6.34 -16.26 -4.65
CA LYS A 128 6.60 -16.22 -6.09
C LYS A 128 5.31 -16.67 -6.79
N SER A 129 4.61 -15.72 -7.41
CA SER A 129 3.56 -16.06 -8.35
C SER A 129 4.20 -16.91 -9.45
N LEU A 130 3.82 -18.18 -9.51
CA LEU A 130 4.11 -19.03 -10.65
C LEU A 130 3.33 -18.41 -11.81
N LYS A 131 4.05 -17.78 -12.73
CA LYS A 131 3.51 -17.38 -14.02
C LYS A 131 3.07 -18.61 -14.81
#